data_AF-A0A9E0NRK8-F1
#
_entry.id   AF-A0A9E0NRK8-F1
#
_cell.length_a   1.000
_cell.length_b   1.000
_cell.length_c   1.000
_cell.angle_alpha   90.00
_cell.angle_beta   90.00
_cell.angle_gamma   90.00
#
_symmetry.space_group_name_H-M   'P 1'
#
loop_
_entity.id
_entity.type
_entity.pdbx_description
1 polymer ?
#
loop_
_entity_poly.entity_id
_entity_poly.type
_entity_poly.pdbx_seq_one_letter_code
_entity_poly.pdbx_strand_id
1 'polypeptide(L)'
;MTFSASSGALAQASLITQIGGVAASTVGGYYAAKSQKSAAQFNAAMAELNARQSEQQAQSALQQGQRQVAAVTLKAGHLKSAQRAALAANGVDLGTGSAAELQASTDIMKAADASTAELNALQAAWGYRMQGVNSRNQALMARAQARSISPFGAAASSLLTGAGQVANSWYGLSKVGAIGGGGASAGQWMMGQNARISG
;
A
#
# COMPACT_ATOMS: atom_id res chain seq x y z
N MET A 1 41.47 -15.33 -41.63
CA MET A 1 41.34 -13.90 -41.99
C MET A 1 40.35 -13.29 -41.02
N THR A 2 40.85 -12.53 -40.06
CA THR A 2 40.09 -11.88 -38.99
C THR A 2 39.49 -10.59 -39.53
N PHE A 3 38.16 -10.47 -39.55
CA PHE A 3 37.51 -9.22 -39.91
C PHE A 3 37.53 -8.28 -38.70
N SER A 4 38.49 -7.36 -38.71
CA SER A 4 38.53 -6.19 -37.84
C SER A 4 37.32 -5.31 -38.17
N ALA A 5 36.25 -5.42 -37.40
CA ALA A 5 35.17 -4.44 -37.41
C ALA A 5 35.68 -3.20 -36.66
N SER A 6 36.03 -2.17 -37.43
CA SER A 6 36.48 -0.88 -36.92
C SER A 6 35.43 -0.30 -35.98
N SER A 7 35.86 -0.03 -34.74
CA SER A 7 35.11 0.53 -33.62
C SER A 7 34.51 1.94 -33.86
N GLY A 8 34.57 2.46 -35.09
CA GLY A 8 34.03 3.78 -35.46
C GLY A 8 32.56 3.78 -35.86
N ALA A 9 32.04 2.71 -36.47
CA ALA A 9 30.66 2.68 -36.99
C ALA A 9 29.61 2.36 -35.90
N LEU A 10 30.00 1.63 -34.85
CA LEU A 10 29.13 1.31 -33.70
C LEU A 10 29.04 2.45 -32.67
N ALA A 11 29.98 3.39 -32.68
CA ALA A 11 29.97 4.56 -31.77
C ALA A 11 29.04 5.69 -32.27
N GLN A 12 28.84 5.83 -33.58
CA GLN A 12 27.92 6.84 -34.13
C GLN A 12 26.45 6.39 -34.14
N ALA A 13 26.19 5.08 -34.26
CA ALA A 13 24.84 4.53 -34.19
C ALA A 13 24.23 4.59 -32.76
N SER A 14 25.06 4.52 -31.71
CA SER A 14 24.59 4.62 -30.32
C SER A 14 24.28 6.05 -29.87
N LEU A 15 24.88 7.06 -30.52
CA LEU A 15 24.64 8.49 -30.22
C LEU A 15 23.34 9.03 -30.82
N ILE A 16 22.95 8.57 -32.01
CA ILE A 16 21.68 8.98 -32.65
C ILE A 16 20.49 8.28 -31.99
N THR A 17 20.66 7.06 -31.51
CA THR A 17 19.60 6.31 -30.81
C THR A 17 19.34 6.83 -29.38
N GLN A 18 20.31 7.51 -28.76
CA GLN A 18 20.13 8.13 -27.44
C GLN A 18 19.32 9.44 -27.47
N ILE A 19 19.30 10.16 -28.59
CA ILE A 19 18.58 11.44 -28.71
C ILE A 19 17.10 11.23 -29.07
N GLY A 20 16.77 10.16 -29.81
CA GLY A 20 15.37 9.81 -30.14
C GLY A 20 14.52 9.36 -28.94
N GLY A 21 15.14 8.88 -27.85
CA GLY A 21 14.44 8.41 -26.64
C GLY A 21 13.99 9.51 -25.67
N VAL A 22 14.54 10.72 -25.77
CA VAL A 22 14.30 11.82 -24.80
C VAL A 22 12.97 12.56 -25.08
N ALA A 23 12.47 12.51 -26.31
CA ALA A 23 11.14 13.05 -26.62
C ALA A 23 10.01 12.16 -26.09
N ALA A 24 10.16 10.83 -26.19
CA ALA A 24 9.19 9.85 -25.69
C ALA A 24 9.08 9.83 -24.15
N SER A 25 10.15 10.18 -23.43
CA SER A 25 10.18 10.18 -21.97
C SER A 25 9.41 11.34 -21.31
N THR A 26 9.16 12.43 -22.03
CA THR A 26 8.42 13.61 -21.50
C THR A 26 6.91 13.38 -21.43
N VAL A 27 6.32 12.82 -22.50
CA VAL A 27 4.92 12.37 -22.51
C VAL A 27 4.76 11.12 -21.62
N GLY A 28 5.74 10.21 -21.65
CA GLY A 28 5.76 9.02 -20.79
C GLY A 28 5.74 9.37 -19.29
N GLY A 29 6.50 10.38 -18.85
CA GLY A 29 6.56 10.81 -17.45
C GLY A 29 5.22 11.31 -16.89
N TYR A 30 4.44 12.06 -17.69
CA TYR A 30 3.11 12.52 -17.28
C TYR A 30 2.12 11.36 -17.11
N TYR A 31 2.03 10.47 -18.10
CA TYR A 31 1.13 9.32 -18.04
C TYR A 31 1.56 8.32 -16.95
N ALA A 32 2.86 8.11 -16.76
CA ALA A 32 3.40 7.29 -15.67
C ALA A 32 3.02 7.87 -14.30
N ALA A 33 3.21 9.18 -14.09
CA ALA A 33 2.83 9.83 -12.84
C ALA A 33 1.31 9.80 -12.59
N LYS A 34 0.50 10.00 -13.64
CA LYS A 34 -0.97 9.89 -13.54
C LYS A 34 -1.40 8.45 -13.20
N SER A 35 -0.79 7.46 -13.82
CA SER A 35 -1.02 6.03 -13.52
C SER A 35 -0.64 5.69 -12.08
N GLN A 36 0.53 6.13 -11.64
CA GLN A 36 1.01 5.92 -10.26
C GLN A 36 0.10 6.58 -9.23
N LYS A 37 -0.39 7.80 -9.51
CA LYS A 37 -1.38 8.49 -8.68
C LYS A 37 -2.70 7.73 -8.61
N SER A 38 -3.19 7.22 -9.75
CA SER A 38 -4.42 6.42 -9.80
C SER A 38 -4.27 5.11 -9.01
N ALA A 39 -3.13 4.43 -9.12
CA ALA A 39 -2.84 3.22 -8.36
C ALA A 39 -2.80 3.50 -6.85
N ALA A 40 -2.17 4.60 -6.43
CA ALA A 40 -2.16 5.01 -5.02
C ALA A 40 -3.57 5.34 -4.50
N GLN A 41 -4.41 5.99 -5.31
CA GLN A 41 -5.82 6.24 -4.96
C GLN A 41 -6.63 4.94 -4.85
N PHE A 42 -6.41 3.98 -5.76
CA PHE A 42 -7.04 2.68 -5.70
C PHE A 42 -6.64 1.91 -4.43
N ASN A 43 -5.35 1.91 -4.09
CA ASN A 43 -4.86 1.32 -2.84
C ASN A 43 -5.51 1.97 -1.61
N ALA A 44 -5.69 3.30 -1.63
CA ALA A 44 -6.39 3.99 -0.56
C ALA A 44 -7.87 3.56 -0.45
N ALA A 45 -8.57 3.41 -1.58
CA ALA A 45 -9.95 2.95 -1.60
C ALA A 45 -10.08 1.52 -1.07
N MET A 46 -9.19 0.62 -1.47
CA MET A 46 -9.13 -0.76 -0.98
C MET A 46 -8.87 -0.82 0.52
N ALA A 47 -7.91 -0.04 1.02
CA ALA A 47 -7.62 0.03 2.45
C ALA A 47 -8.82 0.59 3.25
N GLU A 48 -9.59 1.51 2.68
CA GLU A 48 -10.80 2.03 3.32
C GLU A 48 -11.96 1.03 3.30
N LEU A 49 -12.09 0.21 2.25
CA LEU A 49 -13.01 -0.92 2.23
C LEU A 49 -12.65 -1.94 3.32
N ASN A 50 -11.36 -2.26 3.47
CA ASN A 50 -10.88 -3.13 4.55
C ASN A 50 -11.24 -2.54 5.93
N ALA A 51 -11.06 -1.23 6.13
CA ALA A 51 -11.45 -0.57 7.37
C ALA A 51 -12.95 -0.66 7.67
N ARG A 52 -13.80 -0.48 6.64
CA ARG A 52 -15.26 -0.63 6.77
C ARG A 52 -15.64 -2.07 7.09
N GLN A 53 -15.00 -3.04 6.43
CA GLN A 53 -15.21 -4.46 6.67
C GLN A 53 -14.86 -4.83 8.11
N SER A 54 -13.73 -4.34 8.63
CA SER A 54 -13.35 -4.54 10.03
C SER A 54 -14.34 -3.91 11.01
N GLU A 55 -14.89 -2.73 10.73
CA GLU A 55 -15.94 -2.15 11.59
C GLU A 55 -17.22 -3.00 11.58
N GLN A 56 -17.62 -3.53 10.42
CA GLN A 56 -18.77 -4.46 10.35
C GLN A 56 -18.51 -5.74 11.16
N GLN A 57 -17.29 -6.28 11.12
CA GLN A 57 -16.90 -7.43 11.94
C GLN A 57 -16.93 -7.09 13.43
N ALA A 58 -16.48 -5.89 13.82
CA ALA A 58 -16.57 -5.42 15.19
C ALA A 58 -18.03 -5.34 15.68
N GLN A 59 -18.91 -4.77 14.86
CA GLN A 59 -20.35 -4.70 15.19
C GLN A 59 -20.99 -6.08 15.29
N SER A 60 -20.62 -7.00 14.38
CA SER A 60 -21.08 -8.39 14.43
C SER A 60 -20.64 -9.09 15.72
N ALA A 61 -19.39 -8.92 16.14
CA ALA A 61 -18.87 -9.48 17.39
C ALA A 61 -19.64 -8.95 18.61
N LEU A 62 -19.93 -7.64 18.66
CA LEU A 62 -20.76 -7.06 19.72
C LEU A 62 -22.18 -7.63 19.72
N GLN A 63 -22.81 -7.76 18.55
CA GLN A 63 -24.14 -8.37 18.44
C GLN A 63 -24.15 -9.83 18.89
N GLN A 64 -23.10 -10.60 18.57
CA GLN A 64 -22.95 -11.98 19.05
C GLN A 64 -22.83 -12.02 20.58
N GLY A 65 -22.06 -11.11 21.19
CA GLY A 65 -21.99 -10.96 22.65
C GLY A 65 -23.35 -10.66 23.27
N GLN A 66 -24.11 -9.73 22.70
CA GLN A 66 -25.47 -9.41 23.16
C GLN A 66 -26.40 -10.62 23.10
N ARG A 67 -26.32 -11.44 22.04
CA ARG A 67 -27.09 -12.69 21.94
C ARG A 67 -26.70 -13.70 23.00
N GLN A 68 -25.41 -13.81 23.34
CA GLN A 68 -24.93 -14.68 24.42
C GLN A 68 -25.46 -14.20 25.79
N VAL A 69 -25.40 -12.90 26.07
CA VAL A 69 -25.97 -12.31 27.28
C VAL A 69 -27.47 -12.58 27.37
N ALA A 70 -28.20 -12.46 26.26
CA ALA A 70 -29.62 -12.79 26.19
C ALA A 70 -29.87 -14.27 26.50
N ALA A 71 -29.09 -15.19 25.92
CA ALA A 71 -29.21 -16.63 26.16
C ALA A 71 -28.93 -17.01 27.63
N VAL A 72 -27.88 -16.43 28.24
CA VAL A 72 -27.56 -16.60 29.67
C VAL A 72 -28.71 -16.09 30.54
N THR A 73 -29.25 -14.92 30.20
CA THR A 73 -30.37 -14.31 30.92
C THR A 73 -31.63 -15.17 30.85
N LEU A 74 -31.96 -15.71 29.68
CA LEU A 74 -33.09 -16.63 29.51
C LEU A 74 -32.89 -17.91 30.32
N LYS A 75 -31.70 -18.52 30.26
CA LYS A 75 -31.37 -19.73 31.02
C LYS A 75 -31.51 -19.50 32.53
N ALA A 76 -31.01 -18.39 33.05
CA ALA A 76 -31.15 -18.01 34.45
C ALA A 76 -32.64 -17.81 34.84
N GLY A 77 -33.43 -17.18 33.96
CA GLY A 77 -34.87 -17.02 34.15
C GLY A 77 -35.63 -18.34 34.23
N HIS A 78 -35.32 -19.29 33.35
CA HIS A 78 -35.88 -20.64 33.38
C HIS A 78 -35.48 -21.39 34.65
N LEU A 79 -34.21 -21.31 35.05
CA LEU A 79 -33.72 -21.95 36.27
C LEU A 79 -34.42 -21.39 37.51
N LYS A 80 -34.52 -20.07 37.64
CA LYS A 80 -35.21 -19.39 38.75
C LYS A 80 -36.69 -19.75 38.79
N SER A 81 -37.34 -19.88 37.63
CA SER A 81 -38.74 -20.30 37.53
C SER A 81 -38.94 -21.76 37.94
N ALA A 82 -38.06 -22.66 37.49
CA ALA A 82 -38.08 -24.07 37.89
C ALA A 82 -37.83 -24.25 39.39
N GLN A 83 -36.87 -23.49 39.95
CA GLN A 83 -36.61 -23.46 41.40
C GLN A 83 -37.85 -23.00 42.18
N ARG A 84 -38.53 -21.94 41.74
CA ARG A 84 -39.78 -21.47 42.36
C ARG A 84 -40.89 -22.50 42.31
N ALA A 85 -41.10 -23.15 41.15
CA ALA A 85 -42.10 -24.19 40.99
C ALA A 85 -41.81 -25.40 41.88
N ALA A 86 -40.55 -25.83 41.98
CA ALA A 86 -40.13 -26.92 42.85
C ALA A 86 -40.33 -26.59 44.34
N LEU A 87 -39.98 -25.37 44.77
CA LEU A 87 -40.21 -24.93 46.15
C LEU A 87 -41.70 -24.89 46.50
N ALA A 88 -42.53 -24.36 45.58
CA ALA A 88 -43.99 -24.36 45.75
C ALA A 88 -44.58 -25.78 45.82
N ALA A 89 -44.08 -26.71 45.01
CA ALA A 89 -44.54 -28.10 45.01
C ALA A 89 -44.15 -28.87 46.27
N ASN A 90 -43.02 -28.54 46.91
CA ASN A 90 -42.54 -29.20 48.13
C ASN A 90 -43.09 -28.57 49.43
N GLY A 91 -43.97 -27.56 49.35
CA GLY A 91 -44.56 -26.91 50.52
C GLY A 91 -43.53 -26.23 51.43
N VAL A 92 -42.33 -25.95 50.91
CA VAL A 92 -41.24 -25.32 51.66
C VAL A 92 -41.55 -23.84 51.76
N ASP A 93 -41.67 -23.33 52.98
CA ASP A 93 -41.80 -21.90 53.22
C ASP A 93 -40.64 -21.17 52.54
N LEU A 94 -40.96 -20.35 51.53
CA LEU A 94 -40.01 -19.61 50.69
C LEU A 94 -39.17 -18.59 51.50
N GLY A 95 -39.38 -18.49 52.81
CA GLY A 95 -38.94 -17.40 53.69
C GLY A 95 -37.57 -17.52 54.37
N THR A 96 -36.95 -18.70 54.55
CA THR A 96 -35.79 -18.79 55.48
C THR A 96 -34.53 -19.38 54.86
N GLY A 97 -33.64 -18.50 54.36
CA GLY A 97 -32.24 -18.81 54.04
C GLY A 97 -32.00 -19.43 52.67
N SER A 98 -32.25 -20.73 52.49
CA SER A 98 -31.68 -21.48 51.35
C SER A 98 -32.26 -21.11 49.97
N ALA A 99 -33.56 -20.80 49.88
CA ALA A 99 -34.22 -20.44 48.63
C ALA A 99 -33.77 -19.06 48.11
N ALA A 100 -33.58 -18.09 49.00
CA ALA A 100 -33.07 -16.77 48.67
C ALA A 100 -31.61 -16.83 48.22
N GLU A 101 -30.81 -17.65 48.91
CA GLU A 101 -29.40 -17.86 48.62
C GLU A 101 -29.18 -18.58 47.29
N LEU A 102 -30.05 -19.55 46.94
CA LEU A 102 -30.03 -20.23 45.64
C LEU A 102 -30.35 -19.29 44.47
N GLN A 103 -31.33 -18.40 44.66
CA GLN A 103 -31.67 -17.36 43.68
C GLN A 103 -30.54 -16.34 43.54
N ALA A 104 -29.94 -15.89 44.66
CA ALA A 104 -28.80 -14.99 44.66
C ALA A 104 -27.58 -15.61 43.96
N SER A 105 -27.28 -16.89 44.22
CA SER A 105 -26.22 -17.63 43.53
C SER A 105 -26.49 -17.72 42.03
N THR A 106 -27.74 -17.97 41.62
CA THR A 106 -28.15 -17.98 40.21
C THR A 106 -27.95 -16.61 39.56
N ASP A 107 -28.28 -15.52 40.25
CA ASP A 107 -28.11 -14.15 39.76
C ASP A 107 -26.62 -13.76 39.66
N ILE A 108 -25.77 -14.19 40.61
CA ILE A 108 -24.31 -14.01 40.54
C ILE A 108 -23.72 -14.77 39.36
N MET A 109 -24.08 -16.05 39.17
CA MET A 109 -23.62 -16.84 38.03
C MET A 109 -24.04 -16.21 36.71
N LYS A 110 -25.30 -15.78 36.59
CA LYS A 110 -25.80 -15.05 35.42
C LYS A 110 -24.95 -13.80 35.14
N ALA A 111 -24.66 -13.00 36.17
CA ALA A 111 -23.89 -11.76 36.02
C ALA A 111 -22.44 -12.05 35.58
N ALA A 112 -21.80 -13.08 36.15
CA ALA A 112 -20.46 -13.50 35.78
C ALA A 112 -20.39 -14.00 34.33
N ASP A 113 -21.34 -14.85 33.91
CA ASP A 113 -21.44 -15.38 32.56
C ASP A 113 -21.73 -14.27 31.54
N ALA A 114 -22.65 -13.36 31.86
CA ALA A 114 -22.99 -12.21 31.02
C ALA A 114 -21.79 -11.26 30.86
N SER A 115 -21.10 -10.94 31.96
CA SER A 115 -19.90 -10.09 31.93
C SER A 115 -18.79 -10.75 31.10
N THR A 116 -18.62 -12.06 31.21
CA THR A 116 -17.64 -12.81 30.42
C THR A 116 -17.96 -12.74 28.93
N ALA A 117 -19.23 -12.95 28.55
CA ALA A 117 -19.69 -12.83 27.16
C ALA A 117 -19.46 -11.41 26.60
N GLU A 118 -19.77 -10.38 27.39
CA GLU A 118 -19.57 -8.98 27.00
C GLU A 118 -18.09 -8.65 26.84
N LEU A 119 -17.24 -9.05 27.79
CA LEU A 119 -15.79 -8.82 27.73
C LEU A 119 -15.16 -9.49 26.51
N ASN A 120 -15.55 -10.74 26.19
CA ASN A 120 -15.06 -11.45 25.01
C ASN A 120 -15.48 -10.74 23.71
N ALA A 121 -16.74 -10.29 23.64
CA ALA A 121 -17.24 -9.55 22.50
C ALA A 121 -16.56 -8.19 22.34
N LEU A 122 -16.33 -7.46 23.43
CA LEU A 122 -15.61 -6.19 23.44
C LEU A 122 -14.15 -6.36 22.99
N GLN A 123 -13.46 -7.38 23.50
CA GLN A 123 -12.08 -7.66 23.08
C GLN A 123 -12.01 -7.99 21.58
N ALA A 124 -12.90 -8.84 21.07
CA ALA A 124 -12.97 -9.16 19.65
C ALA A 124 -13.27 -7.90 18.82
N ALA A 125 -14.26 -7.10 19.21
CA ALA A 125 -14.63 -5.87 18.54
C ALA A 125 -13.49 -4.84 18.53
N TRP A 126 -12.77 -4.70 19.65
CA TRP A 126 -11.62 -3.83 19.74
C TRP A 126 -10.48 -4.29 18.81
N GLY A 127 -10.21 -5.60 18.76
CA GLY A 127 -9.25 -6.19 17.83
C GLY A 127 -9.59 -5.87 16.37
N TYR A 128 -10.85 -6.04 15.95
CA TYR A 128 -11.29 -5.66 14.61
C TYR A 128 -11.19 -4.15 14.37
N ARG A 129 -11.58 -3.30 15.32
CA ARG A 129 -11.43 -1.84 15.18
C ARG A 129 -9.99 -1.41 15.03
N MET A 130 -9.07 -2.03 15.77
CA MET A 130 -7.64 -1.77 15.63
C MET A 130 -7.12 -2.14 14.23
N GLN A 131 -7.56 -3.26 13.67
CA GLN A 131 -7.27 -3.60 12.26
C GLN A 131 -7.81 -2.52 11.31
N GLY A 132 -9.05 -2.05 11.55
CA GLY A 132 -9.65 -1.00 10.74
C GLY A 132 -8.92 0.34 10.84
N VAL A 133 -8.42 0.72 12.02
CA VAL A 133 -7.56 1.90 12.21
C VAL A 133 -6.26 1.76 11.40
N ASN A 134 -5.61 0.59 11.45
CA ASN A 134 -4.41 0.34 10.65
C ASN A 134 -4.69 0.45 9.15
N SER A 135 -5.82 -0.07 8.65
CA SER A 135 -6.22 0.09 7.26
C SER A 135 -6.55 1.55 6.90
N ARG A 136 -7.19 2.32 7.80
CA ARG A 136 -7.36 3.78 7.60
C ARG A 136 -6.03 4.52 7.52
N ASN A 137 -5.07 4.16 8.35
CA ASN A 137 -3.72 4.75 8.30
C ASN A 137 -3.02 4.43 6.96
N GLN A 138 -3.14 3.20 6.46
CA GLN A 138 -2.64 2.85 5.13
C GLN A 138 -3.35 3.66 4.03
N ALA A 139 -4.66 3.86 4.11
CA ALA A 139 -5.41 4.69 3.18
C ALA A 139 -4.94 6.15 3.20
N LEU A 140 -4.70 6.71 4.38
CA LEU A 140 -4.17 8.06 4.56
C LEU A 140 -2.76 8.19 3.96
N MET A 141 -1.89 7.22 4.19
CA MET A 141 -0.54 7.20 3.59
C MET A 141 -0.60 7.10 2.06
N ALA A 142 -1.43 6.22 1.51
CA ALA A 142 -1.59 6.08 0.07
C ALA A 142 -2.18 7.35 -0.58
N ARG A 143 -3.11 8.03 0.11
CA ARG A 143 -3.59 9.35 -0.31
C ARG A 143 -2.50 10.42 -0.24
N ALA A 144 -1.68 10.40 0.80
CA ALA A 144 -0.56 11.33 0.93
C ALA A 144 0.45 11.13 -0.21
N GLN A 145 0.77 9.88 -0.57
CA GLN A 145 1.58 9.56 -1.75
C GLN A 145 0.92 10.05 -3.06
N ALA A 146 -0.39 9.82 -3.23
CA ALA A 146 -1.11 10.31 -4.40
C ALA A 146 -1.11 11.86 -4.51
N ARG A 147 -1.03 12.56 -3.37
CA ARG A 147 -0.92 14.03 -3.30
C ARG A 147 0.50 14.53 -3.54
N SER A 148 1.52 13.80 -3.10
CA SER A 148 2.93 14.16 -3.33
C SER A 148 3.35 13.93 -4.79
N ILE A 149 2.69 13.02 -5.51
CA ILE A 149 2.87 12.86 -6.96
C ILE A 149 2.21 14.06 -7.67
N SER A 150 3.04 15.01 -8.12
CA SER A 150 2.65 16.08 -9.03
C SER A 150 2.92 15.63 -10.48
N PRO A 151 1.89 15.34 -11.29
CA PRO A 151 2.09 14.94 -12.68
C PRO A 151 2.74 16.04 -13.51
N PHE A 152 2.41 17.29 -13.22
CA PHE A 152 3.01 18.47 -13.87
C PHE A 152 4.45 18.69 -13.41
N GLY A 153 4.73 18.53 -12.11
CA GLY A 153 6.09 18.59 -11.58
C GLY A 153 6.98 17.45 -12.10
N ALA A 154 6.45 16.24 -12.22
CA ALA A 154 7.14 15.09 -12.81
C ALA A 154 7.36 15.25 -14.32
N ALA A 155 6.44 15.90 -15.04
CA ALA A 155 6.63 16.26 -16.44
C ALA A 155 7.70 17.36 -16.57
N ALA A 156 7.66 18.40 -15.74
CA ALA A 156 8.63 19.49 -15.72
C ALA A 156 10.04 19.01 -15.31
N SER A 157 10.15 18.13 -14.31
CA SER A 157 11.43 17.54 -13.89
C SER A 157 11.96 16.58 -14.95
N SER A 158 11.10 15.79 -15.61
CA SER A 158 11.48 14.96 -16.75
C SER A 158 11.98 15.81 -17.92
N LEU A 159 11.33 16.94 -18.21
CA LEU A 159 11.76 17.91 -19.23
C LEU A 159 13.10 18.55 -18.86
N LEU A 160 13.28 19.01 -17.63
CA LEU A 160 14.54 19.58 -17.11
C LEU A 160 15.68 18.56 -17.13
N THR A 161 15.42 17.33 -16.72
CA THR A 161 16.42 16.24 -16.74
C THR A 161 16.77 15.86 -18.17
N GLY A 162 15.77 15.76 -19.05
CA GLY A 162 15.99 15.55 -20.49
C GLY A 162 16.81 16.67 -21.12
N ALA A 163 16.52 17.93 -20.80
CA ALA A 163 17.28 19.08 -21.26
C ALA A 163 18.73 19.08 -20.71
N GLY A 164 18.92 18.73 -19.44
CA GLY A 164 20.23 18.61 -18.81
C GLY A 164 21.09 17.48 -19.40
N GLN A 165 20.47 16.35 -19.78
CA GLN A 165 21.19 15.26 -20.44
C GLN A 165 21.61 15.61 -21.88
N VAL A 166 20.77 16.32 -22.64
CA VAL A 166 21.13 16.83 -23.97
C VAL A 166 22.21 17.92 -23.87
N ALA A 167 22.12 18.81 -22.89
CA ALA A 167 23.14 19.83 -22.66
C ALA A 167 24.49 19.21 -22.25
N ASN A 168 24.48 18.21 -21.37
CA ASN A 168 25.70 17.50 -20.96
C ASN A 168 26.30 16.65 -22.10
N SER A 169 25.48 16.07 -22.98
CA SER A 169 25.99 15.34 -24.15
C SER A 169 26.59 16.28 -25.17
N TRP A 170 25.96 17.42 -25.48
CA TRP A 170 26.53 18.47 -26.33
C TRP A 170 27.82 19.04 -25.75
N TYR A 171 27.84 19.35 -24.44
CA TYR A 171 29.03 19.89 -23.77
C TYR A 171 30.17 18.86 -23.68
N GLY A 172 29.85 17.59 -23.46
CA GLY A 172 30.80 16.48 -23.51
C GLY A 172 31.38 16.27 -24.91
N LEU A 173 30.53 16.25 -25.94
CA LEU A 173 30.97 16.13 -27.34
C LEU A 173 31.75 17.37 -27.83
N SER A 174 31.42 18.58 -27.38
CA SER A 174 32.20 19.78 -27.69
C SER A 174 33.56 19.79 -26.99
N LYS A 175 33.64 19.26 -25.75
CA LYS A 175 34.93 19.06 -25.06
C LYS A 175 35.81 17.99 -25.69
N VAL A 176 35.20 16.97 -26.29
CA VAL A 176 35.89 15.90 -27.04
C VAL A 176 36.18 16.33 -28.50
N GLY A 177 35.81 17.55 -28.89
CA GLY A 177 36.16 18.14 -30.20
C GLY A 177 35.33 17.63 -31.38
N ALA A 178 34.22 16.93 -31.14
CA ALA A 178 33.45 16.26 -32.21
C ALA A 178 32.43 17.17 -32.93
N ILE A 179 32.15 18.39 -32.42
CA ILE A 179 31.11 19.29 -32.99
C ILE A 179 31.59 20.71 -33.28
N GLY A 180 32.88 20.99 -33.13
CA GLY A 180 33.47 22.31 -33.38
C GLY A 180 34.87 22.16 -33.95
N GLY A 181 34.95 21.86 -35.24
CA GLY A 181 36.23 21.63 -35.92
C GLY A 181 36.09 21.03 -37.32
N GLY A 182 35.09 21.46 -38.08
CA GLY A 182 35.07 21.24 -39.53
C GLY A 182 36.12 22.13 -40.18
N GLY A 183 37.39 21.73 -40.11
CA GLY A 183 38.50 22.43 -40.76
C GLY A 183 39.85 22.02 -40.17
N ALA A 184 40.69 21.37 -40.99
CA ALA A 184 42.01 20.80 -40.68
C ALA A 184 41.94 19.53 -39.80
N SER A 185 42.03 18.32 -40.33
CA SER A 185 43.33 17.74 -40.70
C SER A 185 43.23 16.48 -41.58
N ALA A 186 42.34 16.45 -42.58
CA ALA A 186 42.23 15.32 -43.53
C ALA A 186 43.18 15.42 -44.74
N GLY A 187 44.12 16.37 -44.75
CA GLY A 187 45.06 16.59 -45.87
C GLY A 187 46.51 16.19 -45.61
N GLN A 188 46.91 15.89 -44.36
CA GLN A 188 48.33 15.77 -44.01
C GLN A 188 48.86 14.33 -43.84
N TRP A 189 47.99 13.32 -43.95
CA TRP A 189 48.37 11.90 -43.78
C TRP A 189 48.54 11.11 -45.09
N MET A 190 48.49 11.77 -46.25
CA MET A 190 48.64 11.10 -47.57
C MET A 190 49.79 11.63 -48.44
N MET A 191 50.74 12.40 -47.87
CA MET A 191 52.00 12.74 -48.54
C MET A 191 53.17 12.28 -47.67
N GLY A 192 53.47 10.98 -47.71
CA GLY A 192 54.62 10.44 -46.96
C GLY A 192 55.01 9.00 -47.25
N GLN A 193 54.43 8.33 -48.27
CA GLN A 193 54.73 6.91 -48.55
C GLN A 193 55.05 6.59 -50.01
N ASN A 194 55.27 7.57 -50.89
CA ASN A 194 55.52 7.29 -52.31
C ASN A 194 56.92 7.65 -52.84
N ALA A 195 57.95 7.68 -51.97
CA ALA A 195 59.33 8.02 -52.36
C ALA A 195 60.34 6.89 -52.11
N ARG A 196 59.95 5.62 -52.27
CA ARG A 196 60.88 4.47 -52.17
C ARG A 196 60.57 3.32 -53.14
N ILE A 197 60.24 3.60 -54.39
CA ILE A 197 60.43 2.64 -55.49
C ILE A 197 60.75 3.42 -56.76
N SER A 198 62.03 3.73 -56.98
CA SER A 198 62.70 3.92 -58.27
C SER A 198 64.10 4.48 -58.01
N GLY A 199 65.11 3.64 -58.24
CA GLY A 199 66.53 3.91 -58.01
C GLY A 199 67.23 2.61 -57.67
#